data_AF-A0A2V7L5V1-F1
#
_entry.id   AF-A0A2V7L5V1-F1
#
_cell.length_a   1.000
_cell.length_b   1.000
_cell.length_c   1.000
_cell.angle_alpha   90.00
_cell.angle_beta   90.00
_cell.angle_gamma   90.00
#
_symmetry.space_group_name_H-M   'P 1'
#
loop_
_entity.id
_entity.type
_entity.pdbx_description
1 polymer ?
#
loop_
_entity_poly.entity_id
_entity_poly.type
_entity_poly.pdbx_seq_one_letter_code
_entity_poly.pdbx_strand_id
1 'polypeptide(L)' 'MAATAEWICTRCGSTNRALVPDNATRATDECVTCHTRHALERDARPVRWRARPLGKGKAA' A
#
# COMPACT_ATOMS: atom_id res chain seq x y z
N MET A 1 2.48 9.54 15.88
CA MET A 1 3.50 9.01 14.94
C MET A 1 2.99 9.20 13.52
N ALA A 2 3.89 9.26 12.55
CA ALA A 2 3.55 9.40 11.12
C ALA A 2 3.92 8.11 10.38
N ALA A 3 3.19 7.82 9.31
CA ALA A 3 3.44 6.73 8.38
C ALA A 3 3.58 7.26 6.96
N THR A 4 4.21 6.50 6.08
CA THR A 4 4.30 6.83 4.65
C THR A 4 3.23 6.04 3.89
N ALA A 5 2.39 6.75 3.14
CA ALA A 5 1.48 6.15 2.17
C ALA A 5 2.15 6.16 0.79
N GLU A 6 2.44 4.98 0.26
CA GLU A 6 2.86 4.79 -1.12
C GLU A 6 1.64 4.53 -2.00
N TRP A 7 1.55 5.21 -3.15
CA TRP A 7 0.41 5.11 -4.06
C TRP A 7 0.81 5.33 -5.52
N ILE A 8 0.02 4.80 -6.45
CA ILE A 8 0.24 4.93 -7.90
C ILE A 8 -0.74 5.96 -8.46
N CYS A 9 -0.24 6.93 -9.21
CA CYS A 9 -1.07 7.91 -9.91
C CYS A 9 -1.91 7.21 -10.98
N THR A 10 -3.23 7.30 -10.86
CA THR A 10 -4.15 6.65 -11.81
C THR A 10 -4.20 7.37 -13.15
N ARG A 11 -3.66 8.59 -13.23
CA ARG A 11 -3.55 9.36 -14.49
C ARG A 11 -2.29 9.02 -15.29
N CYS A 12 -1.11 9.02 -14.67
CA CYS A 12 0.17 8.90 -15.37
C CYS A 12 1.01 7.69 -14.98
N GLY A 13 0.56 6.88 -14.01
CA GLY A 13 1.22 5.64 -13.59
C GLY A 13 2.45 5.82 -12.70
N SER A 14 2.81 7.05 -12.31
CA SER A 14 3.97 7.26 -11.43
C SER A 14 3.69 6.83 -9.99
N THR A 15 4.71 6.33 -9.30
CA THR A 15 4.66 6.04 -7.86
C THR A 15 4.93 7.31 -7.06
N ASN A 16 4.10 7.59 -6.07
CA ASN A 16 4.13 8.77 -5.21
C ASN A 16 4.16 8.36 -3.73
N ARG A 17 4.59 9.28 -2.86
CA ARG A 17 4.73 9.08 -1.41
C ARG A 17 4.17 10.29 -0.65
N ALA A 18 3.26 10.04 0.27
CA ALA A 18 2.72 11.05 1.18
C ALA A 18 3.00 10.68 2.64
N LEU A 19 3.40 11.66 3.46
CA LEU A 19 3.44 11.49 4.91
C LEU A 19 2.02 11.67 5.45
N VAL A 20 1.52 10.65 6.14
CA VAL A 20 0.18 10.62 6.72
C VAL A 20 0.25 10.32 8.21
N PRO A 21 -0.76 10.69 9.01
CA PRO A 21 -0.89 10.18 10.37
C PRO A 21 -0.92 8.65 10.39
N ASP A 22 -0.32 8.03 11.41
CA ASP A 22 -0.17 6.57 11.50
C ASP A 22 -1.50 5.80 11.36
N ASN A 23 -2.60 6.35 11.87
CA ASN A 23 -3.94 5.78 11.82
C ASN A 23 -4.84 6.33 10.70
N ALA A 24 -4.32 7.19 9.81
CA ALA A 24 -5.12 7.80 8.75
C ALA A 24 -5.53 6.77 7.68
N THR A 25 -6.83 6.53 7.55
CA THR A 25 -7.41 5.68 6.50
C THR A 25 -7.66 6.43 5.20
N ARG A 26 -7.60 7.76 5.23
CA ARG A 26 -7.81 8.65 4.08
C ARG A 26 -6.80 9.78 4.10
N ALA A 27 -6.39 10.22 2.91
CA ALA A 27 -5.57 11.41 2.72
C ALA A 27 -5.85 12.02 1.34
N THR A 28 -5.31 13.22 1.11
CA THR A 28 -5.25 13.82 -0.21
C THR A 28 -3.81 14.14 -0.54
N ASP A 29 -3.40 13.87 -1.77
CA ASP A 29 -2.04 14.17 -2.23
C ASP A 29 -2.06 14.60 -3.70
N GLU A 30 -1.00 15.27 -4.14
CA GLU A 30 -0.80 15.68 -5.51
C GLU A 30 0.31 14.85 -6.16
N CYS A 31 0.06 14.32 -7.35
CA CYS A 31 1.09 13.60 -8.09
C CYS A 31 2.28 14.52 -8.42
N VAL A 32 3.49 14.16 -7.99
CA VAL A 32 4.69 15.00 -8.21
C VAL A 32 5.12 15.08 -9.68
N THR A 33 4.59 14.21 -10.53
CA THR A 33 4.92 14.16 -11.97
C THR A 33 3.95 14.97 -12.82
N CYS A 34 2.64 14.79 -12.61
CA CYS A 34 1.60 15.37 -13.47
C CYS A 34 0.66 16.33 -12.73
N HIS A 35 0.93 16.59 -11.45
CA HIS A 35 0.21 17.53 -10.59
C HIS A 35 -1.29 17.26 -10.45
N THR A 36 -1.72 16.04 -10.74
CA THR A 36 -3.12 15.65 -10.55
C THR A 36 -3.36 15.33 -9.09
N ARG A 37 -4.35 15.99 -8.49
CA ARG A 37 -4.80 15.72 -7.13
C ARG A 37 -5.56 14.41 -7.04
N HIS A 38 -5.29 13.63 -6.01
CA HIS A 38 -5.93 12.36 -5.73
C HIS A 38 -6.43 12.30 -4.29
N ALA A 39 -7.59 11.65 -4.11
CA ALA A 39 -8.01 11.14 -2.82
C ALA A 39 -7.39 9.75 -2.64
N LEU A 40 -6.66 9.57 -1.55
CA LEU A 40 -6.01 8.31 -1.20
C LEU A 40 -6.84 7.63 -0.12
N GLU A 41 -7.10 6.34 -0.30
CA GLU A 41 -7.69 5.49 0.73
C GLU A 41 -6.71 4.36 1.08
N ARG A 42 -6.56 4.08 2.36
CA ARG A 42 -5.72 2.99 2.86
C ARG A 42 -6.38 1.67 2.47
N ASP A 43 -5.66 0.84 1.72
CA ASP A 43 -6.16 -0.47 1.30
C ASP A 43 -6.42 -1.39 2.52
N ALA A 44 -7.32 -2.35 2.33
CA ALA A 44 -7.73 -3.28 3.36
C ALA A 44 -6.55 -4.14 3.81
N ARG A 45 -6.24 -4.08 5.11
CA ARG A 45 -5.43 -5.09 5.78
C ARG A 45 -6.31 -6.33 5.98
N PRO A 46 -5.75 -7.56 5.96
CA PRO A 46 -4.34 -7.92 5.97
C PRO A 46 -3.75 -8.20 4.58
N VAL A 47 -2.43 -7.99 4.47
CA VAL A 47 -1.63 -8.60 3.40
C VAL A 47 -1.80 -10.12 3.50
N ARG A 48 -2.30 -10.75 2.44
CA ARG A 48 -2.52 -12.20 2.42
C ARG A 48 -1.20 -12.94 2.24
N TRP A 49 -0.85 -13.78 3.21
CA TRP A 49 0.32 -14.65 3.14
C TRP A 49 -0.06 -15.98 2.47
N ARG A 50 0.70 -16.39 1.46
CA ARG A 50 0.55 -17.70 0.83
C ARG A 50 1.34 -18.73 1.64
N ALA A 51 0.64 -19.64 2.31
CA ALA A 51 1.25 -20.75 3.04
C ALA A 51 1.55 -21.94 2.11
N ARG A 52 2.54 -22.77 2.49
CA ARG A 52 2.80 -24.09 1.90
C ARG A 52 2.89 -25.13 3.02
N PRO A 53 2.53 -26.40 2.75
CA PRO A 53 2.69 -27.47 3.73
C PRO A 53 4.17 -27.74 4.01
N LEU A 54 4.56 -27.79 5.28
CA LEU A 54 5.80 -28.43 5.69
C LEU A 54 5.53 -29.94 5.65
N GLY A 55 6.10 -30.64 4.67
CA GLY A 55 5.88 -32.08 4.50
C GLY A 55 6.14 -32.85 5.79
N LYS A 56 5.31 -33.85 6.10
CA LYS A 56 5.62 -34.80 7.19
C LYS A 56 6.81 -35.64 6.75
N GLY A 57 7.89 -35.61 7.52
CA GLY A 57 9.05 -36.47 7.30
C GLY A 57 8.65 -37.94 7.25
N LYS A 58 9.04 -38.58 6.15
CA LYS A 58 9.17 -40.02 5.83
C LYS A 58 8.17 -41.00 6.44
N ALA A 59 7.41 -41.64 5.56
CA ALA A 59 7.03 -43.04 5.73
C ALA A 59 8.31 -43.86 5.98
N ALA A 60 8.35 -44.54 7.12
CA ALA A 60 9.19 -45.70 7.36
C ALA A 60 8.26 -46.92 7.42
#